data_AF-A0A2A4K483-F1
#
_entry.id   AF-A0A2A4K483-F1
#
_cell.length_a   1.000
_cell.length_b   1.000
_cell.length_c   1.000
_cell.angle_alpha   90.00
_cell.angle_beta   90.00
_cell.angle_gamma   90.00
#
_symmetry.space_group_name_H-M   'P 1'
#
loop_
_entity.id
_entity.type
_entity.pdbx_description
1 polymer ?
#
loop_
_entity_poly.entity_id
_entity_poly.type
_entity_poly.pdbx_seq_one_letter_code
_entity_poly.pdbx_strand_id
1 'polypeptide(L)'
;MSANQNIIINKLNLILENQKRFGLKLASITLQLEEANETIRQLQHEQQCNVTLLKDARDESPLPSEERGGFSLKPIETSEEFETFERNLADKEQRQKYIKILSPLCSSKPGQGQTCAYKLIDALFTREFICECSWSGASRGEHSKVPMKNFMNFRKFFFEVIHMWDPTFTDDHMVTFLKTVLRNAVKRMSMKGLRQSTRRVRRSKKNGGQVDIEVMMQNEGTDSDMDPLEGNNSIKTERA
;
A
#
# COMPACT_ATOMS: atom_id res chain seq x y z
N MET A 1 -11.37 8.58 79.95
CA MET A 1 -12.17 7.95 78.87
C MET A 1 -11.94 8.56 77.47
N SER A 2 -11.60 9.86 77.34
CA SER A 2 -11.53 10.56 76.04
C SER A 2 -10.58 9.96 74.97
N ALA A 3 -9.36 9.51 75.31
CA ALA A 3 -8.36 9.11 74.31
C ALA A 3 -8.81 7.98 73.37
N ASN A 4 -9.44 6.93 73.90
CA ASN A 4 -9.92 5.80 73.08
C ASN A 4 -11.09 6.21 72.17
N GLN A 5 -11.95 7.14 72.62
CA GLN A 5 -13.05 7.67 71.81
C GLN A 5 -12.50 8.46 70.61
N ASN A 6 -11.46 9.29 70.81
CA ASN A 6 -10.81 10.04 69.73
C ASN A 6 -10.16 9.10 68.68
N ILE A 7 -9.54 7.99 69.11
CA ILE A 7 -8.99 6.97 68.20
C ILE A 7 -10.09 6.32 67.35
N ILE A 8 -11.25 6.02 67.94
CA ILE A 8 -12.40 5.45 67.23
C ILE A 8 -12.96 6.45 66.21
N ILE A 9 -13.16 7.71 66.59
CA ILE A 9 -13.65 8.79 65.71
C ILE A 9 -12.70 8.97 64.51
N ASN A 10 -11.38 8.99 64.74
CA ASN A 10 -10.40 9.11 63.65
C ASN A 10 -10.45 7.92 62.67
N LYS A 11 -10.65 6.69 63.17
CA LYS A 11 -10.82 5.51 62.32
C LYS A 11 -12.12 5.58 61.49
N LEU A 12 -13.22 6.03 62.10
CA LEU A 12 -14.51 6.20 61.40
C LEU A 12 -14.42 7.27 60.30
N ASN A 13 -13.75 8.40 60.56
CA ASN A 13 -13.50 9.43 59.56
C ASN A 13 -12.66 8.90 58.38
N LEU A 14 -11.61 8.12 58.64
CA LEU A 14 -10.80 7.49 57.60
C LEU A 14 -11.59 6.47 56.76
N ILE A 15 -12.50 5.71 57.38
CA ILE A 15 -13.41 4.80 56.67
C ILE A 15 -14.36 5.60 55.76
N LEU A 16 -14.92 6.71 56.26
CA LEU A 16 -15.82 7.58 55.50
C LEU A 16 -15.13 8.24 54.31
N GLU A 17 -13.89 8.71 54.46
CA GLU A 17 -13.09 9.24 53.34
C GLU A 17 -12.78 8.17 52.29
N ASN A 18 -12.44 6.95 52.72
CA ASN A 18 -12.20 5.84 51.80
C ASN A 18 -13.49 5.48 51.04
N GLN A 19 -14.65 5.41 51.71
CA GLN A 19 -15.94 5.20 51.05
C GLN A 19 -16.25 6.29 50.00
N LYS A 20 -16.00 7.57 50.32
CA LYS A 20 -16.13 8.67 49.35
C LYS A 20 -15.19 8.50 48.14
N ARG A 21 -13.93 8.12 48.36
CA ARG A 21 -12.96 7.83 47.28
C ARG A 21 -13.39 6.64 46.41
N PHE A 22 -13.97 5.59 46.99
CA PHE A 22 -14.52 4.47 46.22
C PHE A 22 -15.72 4.90 45.37
N GLY A 23 -16.66 5.68 45.93
CA GLY A 23 -17.81 6.21 45.19
C GLY A 23 -17.39 7.05 43.97
N LEU A 24 -16.42 7.95 44.15
CA LEU A 24 -15.88 8.77 43.04
C LEU A 24 -15.20 7.92 41.96
N LYS A 25 -14.45 6.87 42.34
CA LYS A 25 -13.84 5.95 41.38
C LYS A 25 -14.88 5.14 40.62
N LEU A 26 -15.94 4.67 41.28
CA LEU A 26 -17.04 3.96 40.61
C LEU A 26 -17.74 4.86 39.60
N ALA A 27 -18.09 6.10 39.97
CA ALA A 27 -18.71 7.05 39.04
C ALA A 27 -17.82 7.35 37.81
N SER A 28 -16.50 7.49 38.03
CA SER A 28 -15.52 7.67 36.96
C SER A 28 -15.45 6.47 36.01
N ILE A 29 -15.49 5.23 36.54
CA ILE A 29 -15.53 4.01 35.74
C ILE A 29 -16.85 3.88 34.97
N THR A 30 -18.00 4.21 35.58
CA THR A 30 -19.31 4.18 34.91
C THR A 30 -19.33 5.11 33.68
N LEU A 31 -18.83 6.34 33.81
CA LEU A 31 -18.74 7.29 32.71
C LEU A 31 -17.82 6.78 31.58
N GLN A 32 -16.66 6.21 31.91
CA GLN A 32 -15.75 5.62 30.92
C GLN A 32 -16.38 4.42 30.19
N LEU A 33 -17.22 3.64 30.87
CA LEU A 33 -17.93 2.50 30.29
C LEU A 33 -19.06 2.97 29.35
N GLU A 34 -19.74 4.06 29.69
CA GLU A 34 -20.74 4.71 28.85
C GLU A 34 -20.09 5.32 27.58
N GLU A 35 -18.99 6.07 27.71
CA GLU A 35 -18.19 6.62 26.61
C GLU A 35 -17.65 5.52 25.66
N ALA A 36 -17.16 4.41 26.22
CA ALA A 36 -16.73 3.25 25.43
C ALA A 36 -17.90 2.59 24.68
N ASN A 37 -19.08 2.50 25.30
CA ASN A 37 -20.29 1.96 24.66
C ASN A 37 -20.80 2.86 23.53
N GLU A 38 -20.76 4.18 23.69
CA GLU A 38 -21.09 5.12 22.61
C GLU A 38 -20.11 5.00 21.44
N THR A 39 -18.81 4.89 21.73
CA THR A 39 -17.77 4.66 20.72
C THR A 39 -18.02 3.35 19.95
N ILE A 40 -18.39 2.27 20.64
CA ILE A 40 -18.75 0.99 20.00
C ILE A 40 -19.98 1.14 19.10
N ARG A 41 -21.02 1.88 19.53
CA ARG A 41 -22.21 2.14 18.72
C ARG A 41 -21.89 2.97 17.47
N GLN A 42 -21.02 3.98 17.57
CA GLN A 42 -20.56 4.76 16.43
C GLN A 42 -19.79 3.87 15.43
N LEU A 43 -18.83 3.07 15.91
CA LEU A 43 -18.08 2.13 15.07
C LEU A 43 -18.98 1.06 14.44
N GLN A 44 -20.04 0.60 15.11
CA GLN A 44 -21.03 -0.32 14.52
C GLN A 44 -21.87 0.34 13.42
N HIS A 45 -22.18 1.63 13.54
CA HIS A 45 -22.85 2.39 12.48
C HIS A 45 -21.93 2.63 11.27
N GLU A 46 -20.63 2.84 11.49
CA GLU A 46 -19.62 2.90 10.41
C GLU A 46 -19.37 1.53 9.76
N GLN A 47 -19.59 0.43 10.49
CA GLN A 47 -19.43 -0.94 10.00
C GLN A 47 -20.68 -1.55 9.35
N GLN A 48 -21.68 -0.75 8.92
CA GLN A 48 -22.70 -1.19 7.95
C GLN A 48 -22.16 -1.34 6.51
N CYS A 49 -21.01 -2.01 6.39
CA CYS A 49 -20.54 -2.64 5.18
C CYS A 49 -20.91 -4.13 5.26
N ASN A 50 -21.78 -4.61 4.37
CA ASN A 50 -22.20 -6.01 4.35
C ASN A 50 -21.01 -6.93 3.98
N VAL A 51 -20.27 -7.42 4.97
CA VAL A 51 -19.24 -8.45 4.78
C VAL A 51 -19.90 -9.83 4.81
N THR A 52 -20.50 -10.22 3.68
CA THR A 52 -20.87 -11.63 3.49
C THR A 52 -19.61 -12.49 3.47
N LEU A 53 -19.57 -13.52 4.33
CA LEU A 53 -18.49 -14.49 4.30
C LEU A 53 -18.61 -15.31 3.01
N LEU A 54 -17.48 -15.62 2.37
CA LEU A 54 -17.41 -16.31 1.07
C LEU A 54 -17.98 -17.74 1.03
N LYS A 55 -18.63 -18.20 2.11
CA LYS A 55 -19.23 -19.53 2.27
C LYS A 55 -20.73 -19.54 2.06
N ASP A 56 -21.41 -18.39 2.23
CA ASP A 56 -22.87 -18.32 2.29
C ASP A 56 -23.50 -18.01 0.91
N ALA A 57 -22.67 -17.79 -0.11
CA ALA A 57 -23.09 -17.37 -1.46
C ALA A 57 -23.44 -18.55 -2.38
N ARG A 58 -24.08 -19.63 -1.87
CA ARG A 58 -24.31 -20.86 -2.65
C ARG A 58 -25.70 -21.48 -2.65
N ASP A 59 -26.65 -20.99 -1.85
CA ASP A 59 -28.05 -21.43 -1.94
C ASP A 59 -28.95 -20.22 -2.25
N GLU A 60 -29.83 -20.39 -3.24
CA GLU A 60 -30.66 -19.32 -3.81
C GLU A 60 -31.93 -19.07 -3.00
N SER A 61 -32.36 -17.80 -2.95
CA SER A 61 -33.75 -17.44 -3.31
C SER A 61 -33.88 -15.93 -3.59
N PRO A 62 -34.72 -15.52 -4.58
CA PRO A 62 -34.78 -14.13 -5.03
C PRO A 62 -35.82 -13.31 -4.26
N LEU A 63 -35.42 -12.14 -3.76
CA LEU A 63 -36.32 -11.11 -3.24
C LEU A 63 -36.02 -9.76 -3.91
N PRO A 64 -37.01 -9.12 -4.57
CA PRO A 64 -36.79 -7.87 -5.28
C PRO A 64 -36.64 -6.72 -4.26
N SER A 65 -35.45 -6.14 -4.21
CA SER A 65 -35.17 -4.91 -3.48
C SER A 65 -34.41 -3.94 -4.40
N GLU A 66 -35.17 -3.28 -5.27
CA GLU A 66 -34.70 -2.06 -5.92
C GLU A 66 -34.41 -0.98 -4.85
N GLU A 67 -33.66 0.07 -5.23
CA GLU A 67 -33.39 1.25 -4.38
C GLU A 67 -32.47 1.05 -3.15
N ARG A 68 -31.56 0.07 -3.18
CA ARG A 68 -30.20 0.26 -2.63
C ARG A 68 -29.14 -0.02 -3.69
N GLY A 69 -29.14 0.84 -4.71
CA GLY A 69 -28.18 0.84 -5.82
C GLY A 69 -26.75 1.17 -5.39
N GLY A 70 -26.10 0.25 -4.69
CA GLY A 70 -24.66 0.29 -4.44
C GLY A 70 -23.93 0.19 -5.77
N PHE A 71 -23.38 1.31 -6.24
CA PHE A 71 -22.61 1.35 -7.48
C PHE A 71 -21.30 0.55 -7.29
N SER A 72 -21.33 -0.72 -7.70
CA SER A 72 -20.18 -1.61 -7.66
C SER A 72 -19.32 -1.40 -8.89
N LEU A 73 -18.03 -1.10 -8.69
CA LEU A 73 -17.08 -0.95 -9.77
C LEU A 73 -16.51 -2.31 -10.16
N LYS A 74 -16.83 -2.78 -11.36
CA LYS A 74 -16.15 -3.92 -11.97
C LYS A 74 -14.81 -3.46 -12.55
N PRO A 75 -13.72 -4.22 -12.36
CA PRO A 75 -12.46 -3.96 -13.07
C PRO A 75 -12.67 -4.02 -14.59
N ILE A 76 -11.98 -3.14 -15.31
CA ILE A 76 -11.99 -3.06 -16.77
C ILE A 76 -11.10 -4.16 -17.34
N GLU A 77 -11.64 -4.91 -18.31
CA GLU A 77 -11.01 -6.04 -19.00
C GLU A 77 -10.70 -5.74 -20.47
N THR A 78 -11.41 -4.82 -21.11
CA THR A 78 -11.29 -4.55 -22.56
C THR A 78 -11.05 -3.08 -22.92
N SER A 79 -10.55 -2.82 -24.13
CA SER A 79 -10.34 -1.45 -24.64
C SER A 79 -11.66 -0.68 -24.78
N GLU A 80 -12.74 -1.35 -25.19
CA GLU A 80 -14.06 -0.75 -25.38
C GLU A 80 -14.69 -0.31 -24.05
N GLU A 81 -14.51 -1.10 -22.99
CA GLU A 81 -14.87 -0.71 -21.62
C GLU A 81 -14.06 0.50 -21.16
N PHE A 82 -12.74 0.54 -21.46
CA PHE A 82 -11.90 1.67 -21.08
C PHE A 82 -12.26 2.96 -21.82
N GLU A 83 -12.58 2.89 -23.11
CA GLU A 83 -13.10 4.02 -23.90
C GLU A 83 -14.48 4.48 -23.41
N THR A 84 -15.31 3.56 -22.93
CA THR A 84 -16.60 3.89 -22.29
C THR A 84 -16.39 4.57 -20.95
N PHE A 85 -15.43 4.11 -20.15
CA PHE A 85 -15.03 4.76 -18.89
C PHE A 85 -14.46 6.17 -19.13
N GLU A 86 -13.59 6.36 -20.13
CA GLU A 86 -13.04 7.67 -20.52
C GLU A 86 -14.12 8.67 -20.96
N ARG A 87 -15.16 8.18 -21.67
CA ARG A 87 -16.35 8.97 -22.01
C ARG A 87 -17.17 9.32 -20.77
N ASN A 88 -17.41 8.37 -19.86
CA ASN A 88 -18.12 8.62 -18.61
C ASN A 88 -17.36 9.63 -17.72
N LEU A 89 -16.03 9.59 -17.66
CA LEU A 89 -15.23 10.55 -16.90
C LEU A 89 -15.23 11.98 -17.47
N ALA A 90 -15.69 12.19 -18.71
CA ALA A 90 -15.93 13.52 -19.26
C ALA A 90 -17.12 14.21 -18.55
N ASP A 91 -18.13 13.44 -18.14
CA ASP A 91 -19.23 13.95 -17.32
C ASP A 91 -18.78 14.14 -15.86
N LYS A 92 -19.14 15.30 -15.30
CA LYS A 92 -18.84 15.68 -13.92
C LYS A 92 -19.60 14.81 -12.92
N GLU A 93 -20.85 14.42 -13.22
CA GLU A 93 -21.66 13.64 -12.29
C GLU A 93 -21.14 12.21 -12.18
N GLN A 94 -20.90 11.54 -13.30
CA GLN A 94 -20.28 10.21 -13.31
C GLN A 94 -18.87 10.24 -12.70
N ARG A 95 -18.04 11.24 -13.03
CA ARG A 95 -16.72 11.39 -12.37
C ARG A 95 -16.86 11.50 -10.85
N GLN A 96 -17.80 12.29 -10.34
CA GLN A 96 -18.00 12.41 -8.88
C GLN A 96 -18.50 11.10 -8.23
N LYS A 97 -19.30 10.29 -8.94
CA LYS A 97 -19.68 8.94 -8.49
C LYS A 97 -18.44 8.05 -8.35
N TYR A 98 -17.60 7.99 -9.38
CA TYR A 98 -16.33 7.23 -9.33
C TYR A 98 -15.38 7.72 -8.23
N ILE A 99 -15.26 9.03 -8.02
CA ILE A 99 -14.46 9.59 -6.91
C ILE A 99 -14.99 9.08 -5.56
N LYS A 100 -16.30 9.12 -5.31
CA LYS A 100 -16.90 8.65 -4.05
C LYS A 100 -16.61 7.17 -3.77
N ILE A 101 -16.59 6.32 -4.80
CA ILE A 101 -16.36 4.87 -4.68
C ILE A 101 -14.89 4.55 -4.44
N LEU A 102 -13.98 5.26 -5.11
CA LEU A 102 -12.55 4.93 -5.14
C LEU A 102 -11.72 5.70 -4.11
N SER A 103 -12.20 6.85 -3.64
CA SER A 103 -11.55 7.64 -2.57
C SER A 103 -11.27 6.83 -1.29
N PRO A 104 -12.18 5.97 -0.77
CA PRO A 104 -11.91 5.12 0.41
C PRO A 104 -10.75 4.12 0.27
N LEU A 105 -10.28 3.82 -0.95
CA LEU A 105 -9.11 2.96 -1.15
C LEU A 105 -7.83 3.65 -0.67
N CYS A 106 -7.78 4.97 -0.69
CA CYS A 106 -6.60 5.75 -0.39
C CYS A 106 -6.48 6.02 1.12
N SER A 107 -5.25 5.92 1.62
CA SER A 107 -4.98 5.96 3.05
C SER A 107 -4.96 7.41 3.55
N SER A 108 -5.58 7.69 4.70
CA SER A 108 -5.65 9.01 5.36
C SER A 108 -4.30 9.62 5.82
N LYS A 109 -3.15 9.06 5.42
CA LYS A 109 -1.82 9.56 5.77
C LYS A 109 -1.13 10.18 4.55
N PRO A 110 -0.73 11.47 4.57
CA PRO A 110 -0.03 12.11 3.47
C PRO A 110 1.35 11.46 3.22
N GLY A 111 1.92 11.64 2.03
CA GLY A 111 3.15 10.97 1.59
C GLY A 111 2.97 9.48 1.25
N GLN A 112 1.75 9.03 0.96
CA GLN A 112 1.42 7.65 0.55
C GLN A 112 0.73 7.58 -0.82
N GLY A 113 0.78 8.65 -1.62
CA GLY A 113 0.14 8.75 -2.93
C GLY A 113 0.53 7.62 -3.88
N GLN A 114 1.77 7.15 -3.87
CA GLN A 114 2.19 5.99 -4.67
C GLN A 114 1.51 4.67 -4.23
N THR A 115 1.25 4.50 -2.93
CA THR A 115 0.52 3.32 -2.41
C THR A 115 -0.96 3.37 -2.80
N CYS A 116 -1.57 4.56 -2.71
CA CYS A 116 -2.92 4.85 -3.23
C CYS A 116 -3.00 4.58 -4.74
N ALA A 117 -2.03 5.04 -5.53
CA ALA A 117 -1.95 4.81 -6.98
C ALA A 117 -1.95 3.31 -7.36
N TYR A 118 -1.19 2.47 -6.65
CA TYR A 118 -1.21 1.02 -6.88
C TYR A 118 -2.59 0.40 -6.59
N LYS A 119 -3.22 0.77 -5.47
CA LYS A 119 -4.57 0.29 -5.13
C LYS A 119 -5.61 0.71 -6.17
N LEU A 120 -5.56 1.95 -6.65
CA LEU A 120 -6.49 2.47 -7.65
C LEU A 120 -6.37 1.72 -8.98
N ILE A 121 -5.16 1.49 -9.49
CA ILE A 121 -4.96 0.69 -10.71
C ILE A 121 -5.49 -0.73 -10.54
N ASP A 122 -5.15 -1.39 -9.43
CA ASP A 122 -5.52 -2.79 -9.21
C ASP A 122 -7.02 -2.96 -8.88
N ALA A 123 -7.75 -1.88 -8.59
CA ALA A 123 -9.21 -1.85 -8.49
C ALA A 123 -9.91 -1.48 -9.81
N LEU A 124 -9.29 -0.63 -10.63
CA LEU A 124 -9.85 -0.15 -11.90
C LEU A 124 -9.68 -1.13 -13.07
N PHE A 125 -8.62 -1.93 -13.08
CA PHE A 125 -8.24 -2.74 -14.25
C PHE A 125 -7.80 -4.16 -13.84
N THR A 126 -8.08 -5.14 -14.70
CA THR A 126 -7.48 -6.46 -14.57
C THR A 126 -5.99 -6.44 -14.97
N ARG A 127 -5.22 -7.43 -14.53
CA ARG A 127 -3.77 -7.49 -14.82
C ARG A 127 -3.53 -7.80 -16.30
N GLU A 128 -4.47 -8.56 -16.86
CA GLU A 128 -4.68 -8.94 -18.24
C GLU A 128 -4.74 -7.68 -19.11
N PHE A 129 -5.71 -6.79 -18.87
CA PHE A 129 -5.83 -5.54 -19.62
C PHE A 129 -4.62 -4.61 -19.48
N ILE A 130 -4.02 -4.50 -18.28
CA ILE A 130 -2.80 -3.69 -18.07
C ILE A 130 -1.62 -4.21 -18.92
N CYS A 131 -1.57 -5.51 -19.24
CA CYS A 131 -0.56 -6.07 -20.14
C CYS A 131 -0.78 -5.70 -21.61
N GLU A 132 -2.01 -5.43 -22.03
CA GLU A 132 -2.35 -4.98 -23.39
C GLU A 132 -2.11 -3.47 -23.57
N CYS A 133 -2.03 -2.72 -22.47
CA CYS A 133 -1.72 -1.30 -22.47
C CYS A 133 -0.21 -0.99 -22.62
N SER A 134 0.10 0.18 -23.19
CA SER A 134 1.44 0.79 -23.12
C SER A 134 1.34 2.31 -23.07
N TRP A 135 2.41 3.02 -22.69
CA TRP A 135 2.33 4.48 -22.57
C TRP A 135 2.03 5.16 -23.90
N SER A 136 2.72 4.77 -24.97
CA SER A 136 2.59 5.39 -26.30
C SER A 136 1.74 4.60 -27.30
N GLY A 137 1.32 3.38 -26.95
CA GLY A 137 0.76 2.38 -27.87
C GLY A 137 1.81 1.55 -28.61
N ALA A 138 3.08 1.97 -28.56
CA ALA A 138 4.17 1.25 -29.20
C ALA A 138 4.36 -0.16 -28.60
N SER A 139 4.62 -1.12 -29.49
CA SER A 139 4.92 -2.52 -29.20
C SER A 139 6.19 -2.93 -29.96
N ARG A 140 6.80 -4.04 -29.56
CA ARG A 140 7.95 -4.64 -30.28
C ARG A 140 7.54 -5.76 -31.25
N GLY A 141 6.26 -6.14 -31.24
CA GLY A 141 5.67 -7.10 -32.18
C GLY A 141 4.56 -6.45 -32.99
N GLU A 142 3.92 -7.26 -33.82
CA GLU A 142 2.91 -6.87 -34.80
C GLU A 142 1.62 -6.29 -34.17
N HIS A 143 1.31 -6.66 -32.93
CA HIS A 143 0.15 -6.14 -32.20
C HIS A 143 0.43 -4.76 -31.58
N SER A 144 -0.33 -3.75 -32.02
CA SER A 144 -0.42 -2.45 -31.36
C SER A 144 -1.01 -2.57 -29.95
N LYS A 145 -0.59 -1.70 -29.03
CA LYS A 145 -1.06 -1.67 -27.64
C LYS A 145 -1.97 -0.48 -27.37
N VAL A 146 -2.84 -0.59 -26.36
CA VAL A 146 -3.72 0.51 -25.95
C VAL A 146 -2.88 1.68 -25.41
N PRO A 147 -2.93 2.88 -26.05
CA PRO A 147 -2.04 4.01 -25.74
C PRO A 147 -2.53 4.83 -24.54
N MET A 148 -2.13 4.42 -23.32
CA MET A 148 -2.58 5.03 -22.05
C MET A 148 -2.38 6.57 -21.98
N LYS A 149 -1.40 7.14 -22.70
CA LYS A 149 -1.20 8.61 -22.75
C LYS A 149 -2.42 9.38 -23.32
N ASN A 150 -3.23 8.74 -24.18
CA ASN A 150 -4.32 9.36 -24.92
C ASN A 150 -5.58 9.58 -24.05
N PHE A 151 -5.72 8.82 -22.96
CA PHE A 151 -6.88 8.84 -22.06
C PHE A 151 -6.72 9.98 -21.03
N MET A 152 -7.11 11.18 -21.45
CA MET A 152 -6.87 12.43 -20.72
C MET A 152 -7.80 12.60 -19.52
N ASN A 153 -9.05 12.15 -19.62
CA ASN A 153 -10.02 12.23 -18.53
C ASN A 153 -9.64 11.23 -17.43
N PHE A 154 -9.28 10.00 -17.80
CA PHE A 154 -8.70 8.99 -16.91
C PHE A 154 -7.48 9.55 -16.17
N ARG A 155 -6.50 10.11 -16.90
CA ARG A 155 -5.29 10.68 -16.26
C ARG A 155 -5.62 11.78 -15.26
N LYS A 156 -6.51 12.71 -15.61
CA LYS A 156 -6.96 13.80 -14.73
C LYS A 156 -7.68 13.26 -13.50
N PHE A 157 -8.65 12.36 -13.70
CA PHE A 157 -9.38 11.68 -12.62
C PHE A 157 -8.45 10.91 -11.68
N PHE A 158 -7.52 10.12 -12.24
CA PHE A 158 -6.56 9.33 -11.47
C PHE A 158 -5.64 10.22 -10.64
N PHE A 159 -5.16 11.33 -11.20
CA PHE A 159 -4.42 12.36 -10.47
C PHE A 159 -5.28 13.03 -9.39
N GLU A 160 -6.50 13.48 -9.72
CA GLU A 160 -7.46 14.13 -8.82
C GLU A 160 -7.71 13.28 -7.57
N VAL A 161 -8.05 11.98 -7.74
CA VAL A 161 -8.30 11.06 -6.62
C VAL A 161 -7.09 10.92 -5.70
N ILE A 162 -5.87 10.83 -6.24
CA ILE A 162 -4.66 10.68 -5.40
C ILE A 162 -4.30 12.01 -4.72
N HIS A 163 -4.36 13.12 -5.45
CA HIS A 163 -3.94 14.43 -4.97
C HIS A 163 -4.83 14.98 -3.85
N MET A 164 -6.12 14.60 -3.81
CA MET A 164 -7.00 14.86 -2.67
C MET A 164 -6.48 14.27 -1.34
N TRP A 165 -5.79 13.12 -1.39
CA TRP A 165 -5.26 12.43 -0.19
C TRP A 165 -3.78 12.71 0.06
N ASP A 166 -3.02 12.97 -0.99
CA ASP A 166 -1.60 13.30 -0.91
C ASP A 166 -1.27 14.49 -1.83
N PRO A 167 -1.36 15.74 -1.32
CA PRO A 167 -1.02 16.94 -2.07
C PRO A 167 0.44 17.00 -2.56
N THR A 168 1.33 16.12 -2.05
CA THR A 168 2.72 16.00 -2.53
C THR A 168 2.84 15.15 -3.81
N PHE A 169 1.76 14.49 -4.23
CA PHE A 169 1.68 13.75 -5.48
C PHE A 169 1.44 14.72 -6.66
N THR A 170 2.30 14.67 -7.69
CA THR A 170 2.28 15.59 -8.84
C THR A 170 1.88 14.85 -10.14
N ASP A 171 1.57 15.58 -11.22
CA ASP A 171 1.32 14.97 -12.54
C ASP A 171 2.56 14.17 -13.02
N ASP A 172 3.77 14.65 -12.75
CA ASP A 172 5.01 13.92 -13.03
C ASP A 172 5.11 12.60 -12.25
N HIS A 173 4.69 12.58 -10.98
CA HIS A 173 4.59 11.35 -10.19
C HIS A 173 3.56 10.38 -10.80
N MET A 174 2.41 10.88 -11.25
CA MET A 174 1.37 10.08 -11.94
C MET A 174 1.88 9.50 -13.27
N VAL A 175 2.47 10.31 -14.14
CA VAL A 175 3.01 9.88 -15.45
C VAL A 175 4.14 8.87 -15.26
N THR A 176 5.04 9.11 -14.31
CA THR A 176 6.14 8.19 -13.98
C THR A 176 5.64 6.88 -13.40
N PHE A 177 4.60 6.93 -12.56
CA PHE A 177 3.93 5.76 -12.01
C PHE A 177 3.26 4.93 -13.13
N LEU A 178 2.42 5.52 -13.98
CA LEU A 178 1.74 4.80 -15.07
C LEU A 178 2.74 4.14 -16.03
N LYS A 179 3.77 4.87 -16.47
CA LYS A 179 4.88 4.31 -17.27
C LYS A 179 5.55 3.12 -16.58
N THR A 180 5.75 3.20 -15.26
CA THR A 180 6.39 2.15 -14.46
C THR A 180 5.49 0.92 -14.30
N VAL A 181 4.19 1.10 -14.08
CA VAL A 181 3.20 0.02 -14.01
C VAL A 181 3.13 -0.72 -15.34
N LEU A 182 2.91 0.00 -16.44
CA LEU A 182 2.76 -0.56 -17.79
C LEU A 182 4.03 -1.30 -18.24
N ARG A 183 5.22 -0.72 -18.02
CA ARG A 183 6.50 -1.39 -18.33
C ARG A 183 6.71 -2.70 -17.56
N ASN A 184 6.13 -2.82 -16.37
CA ASN A 184 6.26 -4.00 -15.52
C ASN A 184 5.02 -4.92 -15.55
N ALA A 185 4.00 -4.63 -16.37
CA ALA A 185 2.71 -5.33 -16.37
C ALA A 185 2.87 -6.86 -16.41
N VAL A 186 3.62 -7.37 -17.39
CA VAL A 186 3.88 -8.81 -17.57
C VAL A 186 4.54 -9.45 -16.34
N LYS A 187 5.43 -8.72 -15.67
CA LYS A 187 6.06 -9.18 -14.42
C LYS A 187 5.09 -9.12 -13.23
N ARG A 188 4.15 -8.17 -13.19
CA ARG A 188 3.11 -8.08 -12.16
C ARG A 188 2.06 -9.19 -12.31
N MET A 189 1.74 -9.55 -13.54
CA MET A 189 0.85 -10.67 -13.88
C MET A 189 1.43 -12.02 -13.42
N SER A 190 2.69 -12.31 -13.75
CA SER A 190 3.32 -13.60 -13.41
C SER A 190 3.68 -13.79 -11.93
N MET A 191 3.72 -12.70 -11.14
CA MET A 191 3.94 -12.78 -9.69
C MET A 191 2.70 -13.33 -8.94
N LYS A 192 2.72 -14.65 -8.68
CA LYS A 192 1.77 -15.35 -7.80
C LYS A 192 1.93 -14.94 -6.32
N GLY A 193 1.35 -13.81 -5.93
CA GLY A 193 1.01 -13.43 -4.54
C GLY A 193 2.14 -13.19 -3.53
N LEU A 194 3.36 -13.68 -3.77
CA LEU A 194 4.39 -13.85 -2.73
C LEU A 194 5.29 -12.63 -2.50
N ARG A 195 4.77 -11.41 -2.60
CA ARG A 195 5.54 -10.19 -2.28
C ARG A 195 5.31 -9.76 -0.82
N GLN A 196 5.82 -10.55 0.12
CA GLN A 196 5.96 -10.08 1.49
C GLN A 196 6.80 -8.79 1.52
N SER A 197 6.34 -7.81 2.29
CA SER A 197 7.06 -6.54 2.47
C SER A 197 8.37 -6.79 3.23
N THR A 198 9.46 -6.95 2.49
CA THR A 198 10.79 -7.11 3.10
C THR A 198 11.23 -5.79 3.69
N ARG A 199 11.20 -5.67 5.03
CA ARG A 199 11.74 -4.52 5.75
C ARG A 199 13.23 -4.41 5.43
N ARG A 200 13.61 -3.48 4.55
CA ARG A 200 15.02 -3.20 4.22
C ARG A 200 15.72 -2.60 5.43
N VAL A 201 16.32 -3.45 6.25
CA VAL A 201 17.27 -3.02 7.28
C VAL A 201 18.47 -2.38 6.57
N ARG A 202 18.65 -1.07 6.75
CA ARG A 202 19.91 -0.42 6.36
C ARG A 202 21.02 -1.04 7.22
N ARG A 203 21.93 -1.81 6.61
CA ARG A 203 23.21 -2.13 7.25
C ARG A 203 23.92 -0.81 7.52
N SER A 204 24.20 -0.49 8.78
CA SER A 204 25.06 0.63 9.11
C SER A 204 26.44 0.35 8.54
N LYS A 205 26.96 1.28 7.75
CA LYS A 205 28.33 1.21 7.25
C LYS A 205 29.23 1.43 8.47
N LYS A 206 29.93 0.39 8.96
CA LYS A 206 31.02 0.60 9.93
C LYS A 206 32.04 1.49 9.24
N ASN A 207 32.33 2.64 9.82
CA ASN A 207 33.38 3.53 9.31
C ASN A 207 34.72 2.81 9.40
N GLY A 208 35.51 2.89 8.33
CA GLY A 208 36.89 2.42 8.36
C GLY A 208 37.75 3.38 9.17
N GLY A 209 38.58 2.82 10.04
CA GLY A 209 39.75 3.48 10.63
C GLY A 209 40.96 2.60 10.32
N GLN A 210 42.03 3.21 9.82
CA GLN A 210 43.24 2.57 9.32
C GLN A 210 44.44 3.14 10.08
N VAL A 211 45.32 2.26 10.61
CA VAL A 211 46.70 2.60 11.03
C VAL A 211 47.60 1.36 10.87
N ASP A 212 48.16 1.22 9.68
CA ASP A 212 49.57 0.95 9.27
C ASP A 212 50.62 0.30 10.23
N ILE A 213 51.41 -0.66 9.65
CA ILE A 213 52.91 -0.76 9.63
C ILE A 213 53.66 -1.01 10.97
N GLU A 214 54.62 -1.96 11.14
CA GLU A 214 55.26 -3.01 10.29
C GLU A 214 55.99 -4.11 11.13
N VAL A 215 56.67 -5.09 10.48
CA VAL A 215 58.08 -5.55 10.72
C VAL A 215 58.45 -6.80 9.90
N MET A 216 59.63 -6.80 9.26
CA MET A 216 60.22 -7.88 8.44
C MET A 216 60.94 -8.99 9.25
N MET A 217 61.15 -10.16 8.60
CA MET A 217 62.34 -11.07 8.58
C MET A 217 61.87 -12.49 8.20
N GLN A 218 62.57 -13.39 7.49
CA GLN A 218 63.63 -13.43 6.45
C GLN A 218 64.00 -14.93 6.29
N ASN A 219 64.41 -15.38 5.09
CA ASN A 219 65.20 -16.61 4.79
C ASN A 219 64.50 -18.01 4.96
N GLU A 220 64.80 -19.08 4.19
CA GLU A 220 65.68 -19.28 3.01
C GLU A 220 65.36 -20.63 2.27
N GLY A 221 65.67 -20.71 0.96
CA GLY A 221 65.96 -21.96 0.20
C GLY A 221 64.81 -22.92 -0.17
N THR A 222 64.82 -23.69 -1.28
CA THR A 222 65.67 -23.79 -2.50
C THR A 222 64.91 -24.59 -3.59
N ASP A 223 65.13 -24.30 -4.88
CA ASP A 223 65.17 -25.21 -6.06
C ASP A 223 64.05 -26.26 -6.33
N SER A 224 63.65 -26.59 -7.58
CA SER A 224 64.07 -26.14 -8.93
C SER A 224 63.00 -26.44 -10.00
N ASP A 225 63.20 -25.96 -11.24
CA ASP A 225 62.73 -26.50 -12.53
C ASP A 225 61.20 -26.57 -12.84
N MET A 226 60.71 -26.36 -14.07
CA MET A 226 61.26 -25.77 -15.30
C MET A 226 60.05 -25.40 -16.20
N ASP A 227 59.92 -24.14 -16.62
CA ASP A 227 59.15 -23.76 -17.81
C ASP A 227 60.00 -24.09 -19.06
N PRO A 228 59.42 -24.41 -20.22
CA PRO A 228 59.33 -23.35 -21.23
C PRO A 228 58.11 -23.41 -22.18
N LEU A 229 57.61 -22.21 -22.53
CA LEU A 229 57.40 -21.65 -23.89
C LEU A 229 56.65 -22.53 -24.94
N GLU A 230 55.86 -22.02 -25.89
CA GLU A 230 55.82 -20.73 -26.60
C GLU A 230 54.52 -20.69 -27.46
N GLY A 231 54.13 -19.57 -28.09
CA GLY A 231 53.10 -19.67 -29.16
C GLY A 231 52.21 -18.45 -29.47
N ASN A 232 52.82 -17.35 -29.89
CA ASN A 232 52.22 -16.10 -30.36
C ASN A 232 51.11 -16.15 -31.44
N ASN A 233 50.36 -15.03 -31.51
CA ASN A 233 49.68 -14.40 -32.66
C ASN A 233 48.37 -15.05 -33.20
N SER A 234 47.24 -14.35 -33.34
CA SER A 234 46.94 -13.05 -33.99
C SER A 234 46.97 -13.11 -35.53
N ILE A 235 45.79 -13.05 -36.18
CA ILE A 235 45.46 -12.13 -37.30
C ILE A 235 44.04 -12.40 -37.86
N LYS A 236 43.41 -11.33 -38.36
CA LYS A 236 42.12 -11.25 -39.05
C LYS A 236 42.13 -11.98 -40.41
N THR A 237 40.98 -12.48 -40.85
CA THR A 237 40.49 -12.19 -42.23
C THR A 237 38.98 -12.27 -42.36
N GLU A 238 38.50 -11.71 -43.47
CA GLU A 238 37.11 -11.38 -43.82
C GLU A 238 36.66 -12.21 -45.04
N ARG A 239 35.34 -12.25 -45.31
CA ARG A 239 34.65 -12.79 -46.51
C ARG A 239 34.55 -14.32 -46.66
N ALA A 240 33.31 -14.80 -46.69
CA ALA A 240 32.58 -14.97 -47.96
C ALA A 240 31.14 -14.46 -47.79
#